data_AF-A0A451CPJ8-F1
#
_entry.id   AF-A0A451CPJ8-F1
#
_cell.length_a   1.000
_cell.length_b   1.000
_cell.length_c   1.000
_cell.angle_alpha   90.00
_cell.angle_beta   90.00
_cell.angle_gamma   90.00
#
_symmetry.space_group_name_H-M   'P 1'
#
loop_
_entity.id
_entity.type
_entity.pdbx_description
1 polymer ?
#
loop_
_entity_poly.entity_id
_entity_poly.type
_entity_poly.pdbx_seq_one_letter_code
_entity_poly.pdbx_strand_id
1 'polypeptide(L)'
;MRHSGMMGKLPVLALKITMLRFILAGLREMFRGGIRYRVWVIFLLAGCGFGVWSYRIQLQNNLVVTGLSDQVSWGLYIGNFAFMVGVSASAVLLVIPAYLFHREDFRKVVLLGEAMAVATVLMAMLFVVVDLGRPDRMWHGLPFLGRLNFPLSLLAWDIIVLGSVDI
;
A
#
# COMPACT_ATOMS: atom_id res chain seq x y z
N MET A 1 -43.11 -4.93 23.81
CA MET A 1 -42.87 -4.83 22.37
C MET A 1 -41.77 -3.80 22.11
N ARG A 2 -40.69 -4.26 21.45
CA ARG A 2 -39.58 -3.55 20.76
C ARG A 2 -39.34 -2.05 21.03
N HIS A 3 -38.14 -1.69 21.50
CA HIS A 3 -37.19 -0.82 20.78
C HIS A 3 -35.84 -0.72 21.54
N SER A 4 -34.96 -1.71 21.31
CA SER A 4 -33.52 -1.63 21.63
C SER A 4 -32.78 -2.07 20.38
N GLY A 5 -32.23 -1.11 19.61
CA GLY A 5 -31.63 -1.42 18.31
C GLY A 5 -31.05 -0.26 17.50
N MET A 6 -30.72 0.90 18.09
CA MET A 6 -30.26 2.07 17.34
C MET A 6 -28.99 2.77 17.88
N MET A 7 -28.24 2.16 18.82
CA MET A 7 -27.02 2.78 19.38
C MET A 7 -25.69 2.22 18.85
N GLY A 8 -25.69 1.29 17.89
CA GLY A 8 -24.46 0.63 17.40
C GLY A 8 -23.80 1.23 16.14
N LYS A 9 -24.47 2.15 15.42
CA LYS A 9 -24.00 2.65 14.10
C LYS A 9 -23.43 4.08 14.11
N LEU A 10 -23.56 4.79 15.21
CA LEU A 10 -23.15 6.20 15.34
C LEU A 10 -21.62 6.44 15.37
N PRO A 11 -20.76 5.59 15.98
CA PRO A 11 -19.31 5.87 16.03
C PRO A 11 -18.60 5.59 14.69
N VAL A 12 -19.00 4.54 13.97
CA VAL A 12 -18.38 4.15 12.69
C VAL A 12 -18.70 5.16 11.58
N LEU A 13 -19.92 5.70 11.57
CA LEU A 13 -20.31 6.71 10.57
C LEU A 13 -19.58 8.04 10.80
N ALA A 14 -19.43 8.45 12.07
CA ALA A 14 -18.67 9.64 12.44
C ALA A 14 -17.17 9.49 12.10
N LEU A 15 -16.60 8.30 12.30
CA LEU A 15 -15.23 7.98 11.91
C LEU A 15 -15.04 8.06 10.39
N LYS A 16 -15.95 7.47 9.61
CA LYS A 16 -15.93 7.55 8.14
C LYS A 16 -16.01 8.98 7.63
N ILE A 17 -16.89 9.80 8.20
CA ILE A 17 -17.06 11.22 7.84
C ILE A 17 -15.80 12.03 8.19
N THR A 18 -15.18 11.75 9.34
CA THR A 18 -13.95 12.43 9.77
C THR A 18 -12.77 12.06 8.87
N MET A 19 -12.61 10.78 8.53
CA MET A 19 -11.59 10.31 7.58
C MET A 19 -11.79 10.89 6.19
N LEU A 20 -13.03 10.91 5.68
CA LEU A 20 -13.31 11.51 4.36
C LEU A 20 -12.95 12.99 4.33
N ARG A 21 -13.33 13.73 5.39
CA ARG A 21 -13.01 15.16 5.53
C ARG A 21 -11.50 15.39 5.63
N PHE A 22 -10.77 14.49 6.29
CA PHE A 22 -9.31 14.55 6.36
C PHE A 22 -8.68 14.34 4.98
N ILE A 23 -9.13 13.34 4.21
CA ILE A 23 -8.66 13.08 2.84
C ILE A 23 -8.99 14.27 1.92
N LEU A 24 -10.22 14.77 1.96
CA LEU A 24 -10.66 15.93 1.18
C LEU A 24 -9.92 17.22 1.56
N ALA A 25 -9.62 17.41 2.84
CA ALA A 25 -8.79 18.52 3.32
C ALA A 25 -7.36 18.38 2.82
N GLY A 26 -6.78 17.18 2.89
CA GLY A 26 -5.46 16.89 2.33
C GLY A 26 -5.40 17.17 0.83
N LEU A 27 -6.39 16.71 0.07
CA LEU A 27 -6.52 16.98 -1.37
C LEU A 27 -6.60 18.48 -1.65
N ARG A 28 -7.38 19.23 -0.86
CA ARG A 28 -7.50 20.68 -1.00
C ARG A 28 -6.17 21.39 -0.74
N GLU A 29 -5.42 20.95 0.27
CA GLU A 29 -4.10 21.51 0.58
C GLU A 29 -3.04 21.17 -0.48
N MET A 30 -3.16 20.03 -1.17
CA MET A 30 -2.33 19.73 -2.35
C MET A 30 -2.50 20.77 -3.47
N PHE A 31 -3.66 21.41 -3.61
CA PHE A 31 -3.84 22.43 -4.65
C PHE A 31 -3.47 23.86 -4.21
N ARG A 32 -3.13 24.07 -2.94
CA ARG A 32 -2.77 25.38 -2.37
C ARG A 32 -1.28 25.73 -2.45
N GLY A 33 -0.43 24.82 -2.92
CA GLY A 33 1.02 25.02 -2.98
C GLY A 33 1.49 26.03 -4.03
N GLY A 34 2.69 26.58 -3.81
CA GLY A 34 3.36 27.50 -4.75
C GLY A 34 3.67 26.87 -6.13
N ILE A 35 4.14 27.67 -7.09
CA ILE A 35 4.39 27.18 -8.46
C ILE A 35 5.41 26.03 -8.51
N ARG A 36 6.48 26.08 -7.71
CA ARG A 36 7.49 25.02 -7.62
C ARG A 36 6.90 23.70 -7.14
N TYR A 37 6.06 23.77 -6.11
CA TYR A 37 5.35 22.61 -5.58
C TYR A 37 4.41 22.01 -6.64
N ARG A 38 3.66 22.84 -7.36
CA ARG A 38 2.75 22.37 -8.41
C ARG A 38 3.49 21.71 -9.57
N VAL A 39 4.62 22.28 -10.02
CA VAL A 39 5.49 21.68 -11.03
C VAL A 39 5.99 20.31 -10.55
N TRP A 40 6.42 20.22 -9.29
CA TRP A 40 6.86 18.95 -8.70
C TRP A 40 5.75 17.90 -8.68
N VAL A 41 4.53 18.28 -8.27
CA VAL A 41 3.38 17.37 -8.28
C VAL A 41 3.04 16.91 -9.69
N ILE A 42 3.02 17.81 -10.68
CA ILE A 42 2.76 17.45 -12.08
C ILE A 42 3.82 16.49 -12.61
N PHE A 43 5.09 16.71 -12.28
CA PHE A 43 6.19 15.81 -12.65
C PHE A 43 5.98 14.40 -12.08
N LEU A 44 5.63 14.29 -10.80
CA LEU A 44 5.34 13.00 -10.17
C LEU A 44 4.11 12.32 -10.80
N LEU A 45 3.03 13.07 -11.07
CA LEU A 45 1.84 12.57 -11.72
C LEU A 45 2.11 12.09 -13.15
N ALA A 46 2.97 12.78 -13.89
CA ALA A 46 3.41 12.35 -15.21
C ALA A 46 4.17 11.01 -15.14
N GLY A 47 5.04 10.85 -14.14
CA GLY A 47 5.71 9.58 -13.85
C GLY A 47 4.74 8.44 -13.53
N CYS A 48 3.75 8.69 -12.67
CA CYS A 48 2.67 7.73 -12.39
C CYS A 48 1.88 7.38 -13.67
N GLY A 49 1.57 8.37 -14.50
CA GLY A 49 0.87 8.17 -15.77
C GLY A 49 1.67 7.30 -16.75
N PHE A 50 2.98 7.52 -16.85
CA PHE A 50 3.88 6.68 -17.63
C PHE A 50 3.95 5.24 -17.09
N GLY A 51 3.96 5.06 -15.77
CA GLY A 51 3.87 3.75 -15.13
C GLY A 51 2.58 3.00 -15.49
N VAL A 52 1.43 3.68 -15.42
CA VAL A 52 0.13 3.10 -15.81
C VAL A 52 0.10 2.76 -17.30
N TRP A 53 0.66 3.61 -18.15
CA TRP A 53 0.76 3.34 -19.59
C TRP A 53 1.62 2.11 -19.88
N SER A 54 2.77 1.99 -19.21
CA SER A 54 3.65 0.82 -19.32
C SER A 54 2.97 -0.46 -18.83
N TYR A 55 2.21 -0.38 -17.73
CA TYR A 55 1.43 -1.51 -17.22
C TYR A 55 0.36 -1.98 -18.21
N ARG A 56 -0.30 -1.06 -18.93
CA ARG A 56 -1.26 -1.44 -19.99
C ARG A 56 -0.59 -2.24 -21.10
N ILE A 57 0.62 -1.85 -21.52
CA ILE A 57 1.39 -2.58 -22.54
C ILE A 57 1.77 -3.96 -22.02
N GLN A 58 2.18 -4.06 -20.76
CA GLN A 58 2.50 -5.33 -20.11
C GLN A 58 1.29 -6.28 -20.01
N LEU A 59 0.09 -5.76 -19.73
CA LEU A 59 -1.14 -6.57 -19.73
C LEU A 59 -1.48 -7.15 -21.11
N GLN A 60 -1.16 -6.43 -22.20
CA GLN A 60 -1.43 -6.88 -23.57
C GLN A 60 -0.41 -7.91 -24.06
N ASN A 61 0.86 -7.70 -23.70
CA ASN A 61 1.99 -8.51 -24.19
C ASN A 61 2.45 -9.58 -23.18
N ASN A 62 1.71 -9.75 -22.08
CA ASN A 62 2.06 -10.59 -20.93
C ASN A 62 3.39 -10.17 -20.26
N LEU A 63 3.84 -10.96 -19.29
CA LEU A 63 5.10 -10.75 -18.55
C LEU A 63 6.37 -10.87 -19.42
N VAL A 64 6.25 -11.14 -20.72
CA VAL A 64 7.42 -11.23 -21.61
C VAL A 64 8.13 -9.88 -21.76
N VAL A 65 7.40 -8.77 -21.65
CA VAL A 65 7.95 -7.40 -21.79
C VAL A 65 8.88 -7.02 -20.64
N THR A 66 8.83 -7.72 -19.52
CA THR A 66 9.60 -7.39 -18.32
C THR A 66 11.00 -8.00 -18.34
N GLY A 67 11.33 -8.78 -19.38
CA GLY A 67 12.62 -9.45 -19.52
C GLY A 67 12.82 -10.63 -18.56
N LEU A 68 11.76 -11.10 -17.92
CA LEU A 68 11.77 -12.31 -17.09
C LEU A 68 12.01 -13.55 -17.97
N SER A 69 12.79 -14.49 -17.44
CA SER A 69 13.10 -15.78 -18.08
C SER A 69 12.72 -16.91 -17.13
N ASP A 70 12.56 -18.13 -17.65
CA ASP A 70 12.28 -19.31 -16.82
C ASP A 70 13.39 -19.56 -15.77
N GLN A 71 14.62 -19.10 -16.03
CA GLN A 71 15.72 -19.17 -15.07
C GLN A 71 15.68 -18.06 -14.00
N VAL A 72 15.07 -16.91 -14.32
CA VAL A 72 14.99 -15.74 -13.44
C VAL A 72 13.56 -15.22 -13.46
N SER A 73 12.71 -15.90 -12.71
CA SER A 73 11.30 -15.52 -12.55
C SER A 73 11.09 -14.39 -11.56
N TRP A 74 12.10 -14.07 -10.73
CA TRP A 74 12.10 -12.99 -9.76
C TRP A 74 13.00 -11.87 -10.24
N GLY A 75 12.42 -10.94 -10.98
CA GLY A 75 13.11 -9.79 -11.56
C GLY A 75 12.91 -8.52 -10.74
N LEU A 76 12.82 -7.40 -11.45
CA LEU A 76 12.74 -6.07 -10.88
C LEU A 76 11.53 -5.85 -9.95
N TYR A 77 10.39 -6.52 -10.19
CA TYR A 77 9.18 -6.35 -9.36
C TYR A 77 9.34 -6.92 -7.96
N ILE A 78 9.76 -8.19 -7.85
CA ILE A 78 9.94 -8.84 -6.54
C ILE A 78 11.15 -8.25 -5.79
N GLY A 79 12.19 -7.81 -6.50
CA GLY A 79 13.28 -7.04 -5.89
C GLY A 79 12.82 -5.72 -5.27
N ASN A 80 12.02 -4.93 -5.98
CA ASN A 80 11.48 -3.67 -5.45
C ASN A 80 10.46 -3.89 -4.33
N PHE A 81 9.67 -4.96 -4.41
CA PHE A 81 8.78 -5.38 -3.32
C PHE A 81 9.56 -5.61 -2.02
N ALA A 82 10.59 -6.45 -2.05
CA ALA A 82 11.40 -6.75 -0.87
C ALA A 82 12.09 -5.50 -0.31
N PHE A 83 12.56 -4.61 -1.19
CA PHE A 83 13.09 -3.31 -0.80
C PHE A 83 12.06 -2.46 -0.05
N MET A 84 10.84 -2.33 -0.58
CA MET A 84 9.78 -1.53 0.05
C MET A 84 9.29 -2.09 1.37
N VAL A 85 9.22 -3.42 1.51
CA VAL A 85 8.95 -4.08 2.80
C VAL A 85 10.05 -3.75 3.80
N GLY A 86 11.33 -3.77 3.38
CA GLY A 86 12.45 -3.35 4.22
C GLY A 86 12.37 -1.88 4.66
N VAL A 87 12.00 -0.98 3.75
CA VAL A 87 11.78 0.44 4.08
C VAL A 87 10.63 0.61 5.07
N SER A 88 9.52 -0.11 4.89
CA SER A 88 8.40 -0.11 5.84
C SER A 88 8.84 -0.57 7.24
N ALA A 89 9.53 -1.70 7.33
CA ALA A 89 10.04 -2.22 8.60
C ALA A 89 10.98 -1.21 9.29
N SER A 90 11.81 -0.51 8.52
CA SER A 90 12.69 0.54 9.03
C SER A 90 11.90 1.75 9.56
N ALA A 91 10.80 2.13 8.91
CA ALA A 91 9.96 3.24 9.33
C ALA A 91 9.25 2.93 10.65
N VAL A 92 8.73 1.71 10.82
CA VAL A 92 8.14 1.23 12.09
C VAL A 92 9.20 1.12 13.19
N LEU A 93 10.42 0.69 12.87
CA LEU A 93 11.52 0.64 13.85
C LEU A 93 11.81 2.03 14.45
N LEU A 94 11.79 3.09 13.65
CA LEU A 94 12.01 4.47 14.11
C LEU A 94 10.91 4.98 15.05
N VAL A 95 9.72 4.38 14.97
CA VAL A 95 8.55 4.74 15.78
C VAL A 95 8.63 4.12 17.18
N ILE A 96 9.31 2.98 17.35
CA ILE A 96 9.41 2.25 18.64
C ILE A 96 10.08 3.09 19.76
N PRO A 97 11.27 3.68 19.57
CA PRO A 97 11.89 4.52 20.62
C PRO A 97 11.06 5.75 20.96
N ALA A 98 10.40 6.34 19.97
CA ALA A 98 9.55 7.51 20.17
C ALA A 98 8.36 7.19 21.10
N TYR A 99 7.76 6.00 20.95
CA TYR A 99 6.73 5.53 21.87
C TYR A 99 7.29 5.18 23.25
N LEU A 100 8.50 4.62 23.35
CA LEU A 100 9.12 4.25 24.64
C LEU A 100 9.54 5.46 25.48
N PHE A 101 10.13 6.49 24.88
CA PHE A 101 10.67 7.64 25.62
C PHE A 101 9.65 8.74 25.93
N HIS A 102 8.39 8.61 25.49
CA HIS A 102 7.23 9.47 25.85
C HIS A 102 7.53 10.98 25.81
N ARG A 103 8.37 11.43 24.88
CA ARG A 103 8.78 12.83 24.73
C ARG A 103 8.01 13.45 23.57
N GLU A 104 7.36 14.59 23.83
CA GLU A 104 6.46 15.24 22.85
C GLU A 104 7.15 15.63 21.53
N ASP A 105 8.47 15.87 21.56
CA ASP A 105 9.26 16.22 20.39
C ASP A 105 9.24 15.14 19.30
N PHE A 106 9.06 13.87 19.67
CA PHE A 106 9.06 12.76 18.72
C PHE A 106 7.72 12.56 18.01
N ARG A 107 6.64 13.23 18.44
CA ARG A 107 5.31 13.06 17.84
C ARG A 107 5.28 13.38 16.34
N LYS A 108 6.08 14.35 15.90
CA LYS A 108 6.20 14.70 14.48
C LYS A 108 6.93 13.62 13.67
N VAL A 109 7.95 12.99 14.26
CA VAL A 109 8.72 11.92 13.62
C VAL A 109 7.88 10.65 13.49
N VAL A 110 7.11 10.33 14.53
CA VAL A 110 6.18 9.19 14.52
C VAL A 110 5.16 9.32 13.41
N LEU A 111 4.52 10.49 13.29
CA LEU A 111 3.52 10.73 12.24
C LEU A 111 4.10 10.56 10.83
N LEU A 112 5.34 11.02 10.61
CA LEU A 112 6.02 10.82 9.33
C LEU A 112 6.40 9.35 9.10
N GLY A 113 6.84 8.65 10.14
CA GLY A 113 7.18 7.22 10.08
C GLY A 113 5.97 6.35 9.75
N GLU A 114 4.84 6.57 10.43
CA GLU A 114 3.58 5.85 10.16
C GLU A 114 3.07 6.14 8.74
N ALA A 115 3.07 7.40 8.30
CA ALA A 115 2.68 7.75 6.93
C ALA A 115 3.57 7.08 5.88
N MET A 116 4.88 7.01 6.14
CA MET A 116 5.84 6.33 5.25
C MET A 116 5.61 4.81 5.22
N ALA A 117 5.38 4.17 6.38
CA ALA A 117 5.11 2.73 6.47
C ALA A 117 3.86 2.34 5.66
N VAL A 118 2.76 3.08 5.82
CA VAL A 118 1.52 2.84 5.06
C VAL A 118 1.77 3.03 3.56
N ALA A 119 2.46 4.09 3.16
CA ALA A 119 2.74 4.35 1.74
C ALA A 119 3.61 3.26 1.10
N THR A 120 4.64 2.77 1.79
CA THR A 120 5.53 1.72 1.26
C THR A 120 4.86 0.35 1.23
N VAL A 121 4.03 0.01 2.21
CA VAL A 121 3.24 -1.23 2.21
C VAL A 121 2.24 -1.25 1.05
N LEU A 122 1.51 -0.15 0.84
CA LEU A 122 0.58 -0.02 -0.29
C LEU A 122 1.30 -0.20 -1.64
N MET A 123 2.49 0.39 -1.78
CA MET A 123 3.30 0.23 -2.99
C MET A 123 3.86 -1.19 -3.13
N ALA A 124 4.26 -1.84 -2.03
CA ALA A 124 4.70 -3.22 -2.03
C ALA A 124 3.57 -4.15 -2.51
N MET A 125 2.34 -3.96 -2.00
CA MET A 125 1.17 -4.71 -2.46
C MET A 125 0.89 -4.47 -3.96
N LEU A 126 1.05 -3.24 -4.45
CA LEU A 126 0.89 -2.92 -5.88
C LEU A 126 1.90 -3.70 -6.74
N PHE A 127 3.16 -3.81 -6.32
CA PHE A 127 4.17 -4.55 -7.07
C PHE A 127 3.85 -6.05 -7.15
N VAL A 128 3.33 -6.64 -6.08
CA VAL A 128 2.85 -8.04 -6.10
C VAL A 128 1.69 -8.21 -7.10
N VAL A 129 0.75 -7.28 -7.13
CA VAL A 129 -0.37 -7.29 -8.10
C VAL A 129 0.13 -7.19 -9.54
N VAL A 130 1.13 -6.34 -9.79
CA VAL A 130 1.68 -6.12 -11.13
C VAL A 130 2.52 -7.30 -11.62
N ASP A 131 3.22 -7.98 -10.71
CA ASP A 131 3.97 -9.20 -11.01
C ASP A 131 3.04 -10.36 -11.41
N LEU A 132 1.82 -10.37 -10.87
CA LEU A 132 0.76 -11.28 -11.29
C LEU A 132 0.21 -10.83 -12.64
N GLY A 133 0.83 -11.27 -13.75
CA GLY A 133 0.46 -10.91 -15.13
C GLY A 133 -1.00 -11.15 -15.55
N ARG A 134 -1.86 -11.71 -14.68
CA ARG A 134 -3.32 -11.78 -14.83
C ARG A 134 -4.01 -11.45 -13.50
N PRO A 135 -4.22 -10.16 -13.18
CA PRO A 135 -4.83 -9.75 -11.91
C PRO A 135 -6.26 -10.28 -11.75
N ASP A 136 -6.95 -10.57 -12.86
CA ASP A 136 -8.29 -11.16 -12.89
C ASP A 136 -8.41 -12.51 -12.17
N ARG A 137 -7.30 -13.22 -11.94
CA ARG A 137 -7.30 -14.54 -11.26
C ARG A 137 -6.82 -14.48 -9.81
N MET A 138 -6.44 -13.31 -9.28
CA MET A 138 -5.91 -13.14 -7.91
C MET A 138 -6.86 -13.65 -6.82
N TRP A 139 -8.16 -13.68 -7.09
CA TRP A 139 -9.20 -14.22 -6.20
C TRP A 139 -8.97 -15.70 -5.81
N HIS A 140 -8.23 -16.47 -6.62
CA HIS A 140 -7.89 -17.87 -6.32
C HIS A 140 -6.68 -18.02 -5.38
N GLY A 141 -5.95 -16.94 -5.11
CA GLY A 141 -4.77 -16.91 -4.22
C GLY A 141 -5.02 -16.22 -2.87
N LEU A 142 -6.22 -15.65 -2.65
CA LEU A 142 -6.58 -15.07 -1.35
C LEU A 142 -6.89 -16.19 -0.34
N PRO A 143 -6.36 -16.10 0.91
CA PRO A 143 -6.80 -16.99 1.96
C PRO A 143 -8.31 -16.81 2.12
N PHE A 144 -9.03 -17.94 2.22
CA PHE A 144 -10.49 -18.10 2.29
C PHE A 144 -11.25 -18.44 1.00
N LEU A 145 -10.72 -18.22 -0.22
CA LEU A 145 -11.48 -18.48 -1.49
C LEU A 145 -10.79 -19.41 -2.52
N GLY A 146 -9.50 -19.74 -2.37
CA GLY A 146 -8.82 -20.64 -3.32
C GLY A 146 -7.73 -21.54 -2.72
N ARG A 147 -7.13 -22.40 -3.57
CA ARG A 147 -6.09 -23.38 -3.17
C ARG A 147 -4.72 -22.70 -3.05
N LEU A 148 -4.48 -22.04 -1.93
CA LEU A 148 -3.13 -21.68 -1.51
C LEU A 148 -2.35 -22.95 -1.17
N ASN A 149 -1.19 -23.14 -1.80
CA ASN A 149 -0.28 -24.24 -1.49
C ASN A 149 0.54 -23.91 -0.22
N PHE A 150 -0.17 -23.71 0.88
CA PHE A 150 0.41 -23.45 2.21
C PHE A 150 0.83 -24.79 2.83
N PRO A 151 2.09 -24.99 3.26
CA PRO A 151 3.10 -23.99 3.62
C PRO A 151 4.27 -23.80 2.62
N LEU A 152 4.23 -24.43 1.44
CA LEU A 152 5.37 -24.45 0.50
C LEU A 152 5.58 -23.14 -0.28
N SER A 153 4.57 -22.27 -0.35
CA SER A 153 4.65 -21.00 -1.10
C SER A 153 5.07 -19.83 -0.20
N LEU A 154 6.24 -19.23 -0.48
CA LEU A 154 6.71 -17.99 0.16
C LEU A 154 5.73 -16.82 -0.04
N LEU A 155 5.07 -16.75 -1.21
CA LEU A 155 4.06 -15.73 -1.52
C LEU A 155 2.81 -15.83 -0.60
N ALA A 156 2.46 -17.04 -0.14
CA ALA A 156 1.35 -17.23 0.78
C ALA A 156 1.64 -16.64 2.16
N TRP A 157 2.91 -16.68 2.59
CA TRP A 157 3.34 -16.04 3.84
C TRP A 157 3.30 -14.51 3.73
N ASP A 158 3.73 -13.93 2.61
CA ASP A 158 3.68 -12.48 2.40
C ASP A 158 2.24 -11.94 2.45
N ILE A 159 1.27 -12.64 1.85
CA ILE A 159 -0.15 -12.24 1.90
C ILE A 159 -0.68 -12.25 3.33
N ILE A 160 -0.33 -13.26 4.14
CA ILE A 160 -0.80 -13.38 5.53
C ILE A 160 -0.16 -12.30 6.41
N VAL A 161 1.15 -12.09 6.28
CA VAL A 161 1.88 -11.11 7.10
C VAL A 161 1.47 -9.69 6.72
N LEU A 162 1.41 -9.35 5.44
CA LEU A 162 0.98 -8.01 5.02
C LEU A 162 -0.50 -7.75 5.32
N GLY A 163 -1.34 -8.79 5.29
CA GLY A 163 -2.74 -8.68 5.71
C GLY A 163 -2.92 -8.50 7.22
N SER A 164 -1.98 -8.98 8.04
CA SER A 164 -2.07 -8.90 9.50
C SER A 164 -1.35 -7.68 10.12
N VAL A 165 -0.42 -7.05 9.39
CA VAL A 165 0.33 -5.90 9.89
C VAL A 165 -0.53 -4.63 10.02
N ASP A 166 -1.66 -4.54 9.29
CA ASP A 166 -2.52 -3.33 9.24
C ASP A 166 -4.01 -3.58 9.60
N ILE A 167 -4.36 -4.71 10.22
CA ILE A 167 -5.71 -4.99 10.79
C ILE A 167 -5.61 -5.15 12.31
#